data_AF-A0A8H4XT92-F1
#
_entry.id   AF-A0A8H4XT92-F1
#
_cell.length_a   1.000
_cell.length_b   1.000
_cell.length_c   1.000
_cell.angle_alpha   90.00
_cell.angle_beta   90.00
_cell.angle_gamma   90.00
#
_symmetry.space_group_name_H-M   'P 1'
#
loop_
_entity.id
_entity.type
_entity.pdbx_description
1 polymer ?
#
loop_
_entity_poly.entity_id
_entity_poly.type
_entity_poly.pdbx_seq_one_letter_code
_entity_poly.pdbx_strand_id
1 'polypeptide(L)'
;MNPEDDVVLLSDLFPPAKSAKERDLMFERGTAQLQFKLIPLTYCVAYFLETYASARKEHSNHLLREYEAGRLPVPIPLRVRRDMYIQLQTNILRSPPFNDTSTLIATHHCMYLLIMSLLDTLVGPRGHSERVDPRWIGGLLTVSGFGRIVEYFSAEIGDGAQTRIQRKEFMTNFERDMDLNAREEMHPCVYESPPSGQPHHSIVQEVWLDAAGRELSSRDVNPHDSERFAIWDEIPIFIGCNQCRDADGWMSF
;
A
#
# COMPACT_ATOMS: atom_id res chain seq x y z
N MET A 1 -39.30 -14.57 -9.18
CA MET A 1 -38.41 -15.75 -9.15
C MET A 1 -38.18 -16.16 -10.59
N ASN A 2 -36.99 -16.09 -11.18
CA ASN A 2 -35.67 -15.74 -10.67
C ASN A 2 -34.95 -14.89 -11.72
N PRO A 3 -34.26 -13.80 -11.35
CA PRO A 3 -33.11 -13.35 -12.10
C PRO A 3 -32.02 -14.36 -11.77
N GLU A 4 -31.89 -15.41 -12.58
CA GLU A 4 -30.70 -16.24 -12.52
C GLU A 4 -29.55 -15.36 -12.98
N ASP A 5 -28.79 -14.91 -11.98
CA ASP A 5 -27.39 -14.56 -12.02
C ASP A 5 -26.74 -14.80 -13.40
N ASP A 6 -26.60 -13.73 -14.18
CA ASP A 6 -25.57 -13.63 -15.22
C ASP A 6 -24.22 -13.63 -14.49
N VAL A 7 -23.79 -14.81 -14.06
CA VAL A 7 -22.43 -15.07 -13.60
C VAL A 7 -21.56 -14.94 -14.83
N VAL A 8 -21.10 -13.73 -15.11
CA VAL A 8 -19.99 -13.51 -16.04
C VAL A 8 -18.79 -14.23 -15.42
N LEU A 9 -18.49 -15.42 -15.93
CA LEU A 9 -17.29 -16.12 -15.51
C LEU A 9 -16.10 -15.32 -16.04
N LEU A 10 -15.02 -15.25 -15.28
CA LEU A 10 -13.79 -14.58 -15.73
C LEU A 10 -13.33 -15.10 -17.11
N SER A 11 -13.67 -16.35 -17.44
CA SER A 11 -13.45 -16.99 -18.75
C SER A 11 -14.18 -16.31 -19.91
N ASP A 12 -15.28 -15.62 -19.65
CA ASP A 12 -16.14 -14.99 -20.67
C ASP A 12 -15.66 -13.57 -21.02
N LEU A 13 -14.79 -13.01 -20.17
CA LEU A 13 -14.12 -11.72 -20.39
C LEU A 13 -12.89 -11.82 -21.30
N PHE A 14 -12.42 -13.04 -21.59
CA PHE A 14 -11.33 -13.28 -22.52
C PHE A 14 -11.89 -13.75 -23.86
N PRO A 15 -11.36 -13.28 -25.01
CA PRO A 15 -11.74 -13.84 -26.30
C PRO A 15 -11.54 -15.38 -26.25
N PRO A 16 -12.46 -16.17 -26.84
CA PRO A 16 -12.37 -17.62 -26.76
C PRO A 16 -11.08 -18.07 -27.44
N ALA A 17 -10.08 -18.38 -26.63
CA ALA A 17 -8.84 -18.93 -27.13
C ALA A 17 -9.16 -20.22 -27.89
N LYS A 18 -8.68 -20.31 -29.12
CA LYS A 18 -9.03 -21.39 -30.05
C LYS A 18 -8.38 -22.71 -29.63
N SER A 19 -7.46 -22.69 -28.65
CA SER A 19 -6.87 -23.88 -28.03
C SER A 19 -6.33 -23.60 -26.61
N ALA A 20 -6.15 -24.65 -25.79
CA ALA A 20 -5.51 -24.54 -24.47
C ALA A 20 -4.11 -23.90 -24.55
N LYS A 21 -3.35 -24.22 -25.61
CA LYS A 21 -2.03 -23.66 -25.88
C LYS A 21 -2.05 -22.15 -26.14
N GLU A 22 -3.10 -21.62 -26.78
CA GLU A 22 -3.26 -20.18 -26.96
C GLU A 22 -3.58 -19.47 -25.64
N ARG A 23 -4.36 -20.10 -24.73
CA ARG A 23 -4.57 -19.56 -23.39
C ARG A 23 -3.28 -19.49 -22.60
N ASP A 24 -2.51 -20.57 -22.58
CA ASP A 24 -1.25 -20.61 -21.84
C ASP A 24 -0.28 -19.52 -22.34
N LEU A 25 -0.20 -19.35 -23.66
CA LEU A 25 0.63 -18.31 -24.28
C LEU A 25 0.11 -16.88 -23.98
N MET A 26 -1.21 -16.69 -23.96
CA MET A 26 -1.84 -15.44 -23.56
C MET A 26 -1.50 -15.10 -22.10
N PHE A 27 -1.63 -16.06 -21.18
CA PHE A 27 -1.29 -15.89 -19.78
C PHE A 27 0.20 -15.58 -19.60
N GLU A 28 1.09 -16.34 -20.23
CA GLU A 28 2.53 -16.13 -20.13
C GLU A 28 2.94 -14.75 -20.63
N ARG A 29 2.52 -14.37 -21.84
CA ARG A 29 2.89 -13.07 -22.42
C ARG A 29 2.20 -11.90 -21.75
N GLY A 30 0.92 -12.04 -21.41
CA GLY A 30 0.17 -11.02 -20.68
C GLY A 30 0.80 -10.74 -19.31
N THR A 31 1.17 -11.82 -18.59
CA THR A 31 1.88 -11.71 -17.30
C THR A 31 3.24 -11.03 -17.46
N ALA A 32 4.04 -11.44 -18.45
CA ALA A 32 5.35 -10.84 -18.69
C ALA A 32 5.25 -9.34 -19.03
N GLN A 33 4.26 -8.95 -19.85
CA GLN A 33 4.02 -7.55 -20.20
C GLN A 33 3.57 -6.73 -18.98
N LEU A 34 2.66 -7.26 -18.17
CA LEU A 34 2.24 -6.63 -16.91
C LEU A 34 3.41 -6.44 -15.96
N GLN A 35 4.22 -7.49 -15.75
CA GLN A 35 5.41 -7.41 -14.92
C GLN A 35 6.36 -6.33 -15.43
N PHE A 36 6.66 -6.30 -16.73
CA PHE A 36 7.53 -5.29 -17.32
C PHE A 36 7.03 -3.85 -17.07
N LYS A 37 5.71 -3.63 -17.12
CA LYS A 37 5.10 -2.32 -16.86
C LYS A 37 5.03 -1.97 -15.37
N LEU A 38 4.76 -2.95 -14.52
CA LEU A 38 4.57 -2.74 -13.08
C LEU A 38 5.90 -2.66 -12.31
N ILE A 39 6.96 -3.38 -12.72
CA ILE A 39 8.27 -3.37 -12.04
C ILE A 39 8.81 -1.96 -11.71
N PRO A 40 8.85 -0.99 -12.65
CA PRO A 40 9.34 0.35 -12.31
C PRO A 40 8.43 1.08 -11.32
N LEU A 41 7.12 0.84 -11.36
CA LEU A 41 6.16 1.46 -10.46
C LEU A 41 6.22 0.85 -9.06
N THR A 42 6.36 -0.48 -8.96
CA THR A 42 6.55 -1.18 -7.69
C THR A 42 7.89 -0.80 -7.05
N TYR A 43 8.94 -0.54 -7.84
CA TYR A 43 10.19 0.03 -7.34
C TYR A 43 9.96 1.41 -6.71
N CYS A 44 9.18 2.29 -7.34
CA CYS A 44 8.87 3.60 -6.77
C CYS A 44 8.04 3.49 -5.48
N VAL A 45 7.06 2.58 -5.44
CA VAL A 45 6.31 2.27 -4.22
C VAL A 45 7.25 1.79 -3.11
N ALA A 46 8.11 0.80 -3.41
CA ALA A 46 9.07 0.27 -2.45
C ALA A 46 10.03 1.38 -1.97
N TYR A 47 10.53 2.21 -2.88
CA TYR A 47 11.39 3.35 -2.55
C TYR A 47 10.72 4.29 -1.56
N PHE A 48 9.45 4.67 -1.77
CA PHE A 48 8.72 5.50 -0.83
C PHE A 48 8.58 4.82 0.54
N LEU A 49 8.10 3.57 0.58
CA LEU A 49 7.81 2.88 1.83
C LEU A 49 9.09 2.71 2.67
N GLU A 50 10.19 2.30 2.05
CA GLU A 50 11.48 2.12 2.73
C GLU A 50 12.10 3.45 3.17
N THR A 51 12.03 4.48 2.33
CA THR A 51 12.53 5.83 2.68
C THR A 51 11.71 6.42 3.81
N TYR A 52 10.39 6.26 3.79
CA TYR A 52 9.51 6.78 4.82
C TYR A 52 9.69 6.04 6.15
N ALA A 53 9.77 4.70 6.15
CA ALA A 53 10.06 3.91 7.34
C ALA A 53 11.40 4.32 7.96
N SER A 54 12.44 4.48 7.14
CA SER A 54 13.75 4.95 7.57
C SER A 54 13.71 6.36 8.17
N ALA A 55 13.03 7.30 7.51
CA ALA A 55 12.88 8.67 7.98
C ALA A 55 12.11 8.75 9.32
N ARG A 56 11.05 7.95 9.49
CA ARG A 56 10.31 7.85 10.76
C ARG A 56 11.21 7.35 11.89
N LYS A 57 12.01 6.31 11.63
CA LYS A 57 12.94 5.73 12.60
C LYS A 57 14.03 6.73 12.99
N GLU A 58 14.64 7.39 12.01
CA GLU A 58 15.65 8.43 12.26
C GLU A 58 15.07 9.60 13.06
N HIS A 59 13.86 10.05 12.70
CA HIS A 59 13.16 11.10 13.42
C HIS A 59 12.86 10.72 14.88
N SER A 60 12.37 9.50 15.12
CA SER A 60 12.12 8.99 16.47
C SER A 60 13.41 8.94 17.30
N ASN A 61 14.50 8.43 16.73
CA ASN A 61 15.81 8.38 17.38
C ASN A 61 16.35 9.78 17.68
N HIS A 62 16.15 10.75 16.77
CA HIS A 62 16.54 12.13 17.00
C HIS A 62 15.77 12.73 18.18
N LEU A 63 14.45 12.58 18.22
CA LEU A 63 13.63 13.07 19.33
C LEU A 63 14.01 12.43 20.67
N LEU A 64 14.31 11.13 20.68
CA LEU A 64 14.78 10.45 21.90
C LEU A 64 16.09 11.06 22.41
N ARG A 65 17.06 11.34 21.52
CA ARG A 65 18.33 11.99 21.89
C ARG A 65 18.12 13.42 22.40
N GLU A 66 17.21 14.19 21.79
CA GLU A 66 16.89 15.55 22.27
C GLU A 66 16.19 15.52 23.63
N TYR A 67 15.34 14.53 23.89
CA TYR A 67 14.75 14.29 25.19
C TYR A 67 15.80 13.92 26.24
N GLU A 68 16.67 12.95 25.96
CA GLU A 68 17.76 12.54 26.85
C GLU A 68 18.72 13.69 27.18
N ALA A 69 18.90 14.63 26.24
CA ALA A 69 19.69 15.83 26.43
C ALA A 69 18.94 16.97 27.15
N GLY A 70 17.68 16.78 27.55
CA GLY A 70 16.85 17.78 28.23
C GLY A 70 16.45 18.97 27.36
N ARG A 71 16.53 18.84 26.03
CA ARG A 71 16.24 19.92 25.06
C ARG A 71 14.84 19.83 24.46
N LEU A 72 14.12 18.73 24.68
CA LEU A 72 12.80 18.51 24.11
C LEU A 72 11.68 18.80 25.15
N PRO A 73 10.72 19.69 24.84
CA PRO A 73 9.52 19.84 25.66
C PRO A 73 8.59 18.66 25.40
N VAL A 74 8.53 17.73 26.36
CA VAL A 74 7.75 16.49 26.28
C VAL A 74 6.62 16.47 27.32
N PRO A 75 5.55 15.69 27.09
CA PRO A 75 5.28 14.86 25.90
C PRO A 75 4.82 15.66 24.67
N ILE A 76 5.25 15.25 23.47
CA ILE A 76 4.82 15.85 22.19
C ILE A 76 3.37 15.45 21.90
N PRO A 77 2.45 16.40 21.64
CA PRO A 77 1.07 16.07 21.33
C PRO A 77 0.91 15.30 20.02
N LEU A 78 -0.08 14.38 19.98
CA LEU A 78 -0.31 13.53 18.81
C LEU A 78 -0.58 14.31 17.51
N ARG A 79 -1.20 15.50 17.61
CA ARG A 79 -1.39 16.40 16.45
C ARG A 79 -0.06 16.86 15.86
N VAL A 80 0.91 17.20 16.72
CA VAL A 80 2.23 17.69 16.31
C VAL A 80 3.02 16.54 15.67
N ARG A 81 2.90 15.33 16.22
CA ARG A 81 3.46 14.12 15.61
C ARG A 81 2.92 13.89 14.19
N ARG A 82 1.60 14.08 13.98
CA ARG A 82 1.00 13.97 12.64
C ARG A 82 1.62 14.99 11.68
N ASP A 83 1.77 16.24 12.11
CA ASP A 83 2.39 17.29 11.28
C ASP A 83 3.85 16.96 10.92
N MET A 84 4.61 16.41 11.88
CA MET A 84 5.98 15.93 11.64
C MET A 84 6.02 14.83 10.57
N TYR A 85 5.12 13.85 10.63
CA TYR A 85 5.05 12.78 9.64
C TYR A 85 4.63 13.28 8.25
N ILE A 86 3.65 14.19 8.18
CA ILE A 86 3.27 14.85 6.93
C ILE A 86 4.47 15.59 6.32
N GLN A 87 5.29 16.24 7.14
CA GLN A 87 6.49 16.92 6.67
C GLN A 87 7.52 15.93 6.09
N LEU A 88 7.75 14.79 6.74
CA LEU A 88 8.64 13.74 6.23
C LEU A 88 8.16 13.25 4.85
N GLN A 89 6.88 12.92 4.73
CA GLN A 89 6.28 12.47 3.46
C GLN A 89 6.40 13.54 2.38
N THR A 90 6.08 14.79 2.72
CA THR A 90 6.19 15.93 1.79
C THR A 90 7.62 16.09 1.27
N ASN A 91 8.63 15.96 2.14
CA ASN A 91 10.03 16.04 1.74
C ASN A 91 10.40 14.91 0.76
N ILE A 92 9.92 13.69 1.00
CA ILE A 92 10.14 12.54 0.12
C ILE A 92 9.48 12.79 -1.24
N LEU A 93 8.19 13.17 -1.25
CA LEU A 93 7.41 13.40 -2.48
C LEU A 93 7.92 14.57 -3.34
N ARG A 94 8.69 15.49 -2.76
CA ARG A 94 9.34 16.61 -3.45
C ARG A 94 10.79 16.33 -3.86
N SER A 95 11.30 15.15 -3.55
CA SER A 95 12.64 14.69 -3.93
C SER A 95 12.55 13.69 -5.08
N PRO A 96 13.63 13.46 -5.85
CA PRO A 96 13.68 12.36 -6.82
C PRO A 96 13.33 11.01 -6.18
N PRO A 97 12.58 10.13 -6.87
CA PRO A 97 12.08 10.30 -8.23
C PRO A 97 10.71 11.02 -8.32
N PHE A 98 10.10 11.38 -7.19
CA PHE A 98 8.75 11.93 -7.12
C PHE A 98 8.64 13.42 -7.44
N ASN A 99 9.76 14.14 -7.53
CA ASN A 99 9.78 15.51 -8.06
C ASN A 99 9.37 15.55 -9.55
N ASP A 100 9.46 14.43 -10.26
CA ASP A 100 8.81 14.24 -11.56
C ASP A 100 7.32 13.92 -11.38
N THR A 101 6.46 14.71 -12.04
CA THR A 101 5.02 14.65 -11.85
C THR A 101 4.40 13.38 -12.44
N SER A 102 4.89 12.92 -13.61
CA SER A 102 4.43 11.67 -14.21
C SER A 102 4.76 10.47 -13.33
N THR A 103 5.97 10.45 -12.76
CA THR A 103 6.39 9.40 -11.83
C THR A 103 5.57 9.41 -10.54
N LEU A 104 5.24 10.60 -10.01
CA LEU A 104 4.36 10.72 -8.84
C LEU A 104 2.97 10.17 -9.13
N ILE A 105 2.36 10.51 -10.27
CA ILE A 105 1.03 10.03 -10.68
C ILE A 105 1.05 8.50 -10.84
N ALA A 106 2.00 7.96 -11.61
CA ALA A 106 2.09 6.54 -11.86
C ALA A 106 2.34 5.73 -10.56
N THR A 107 3.18 6.27 -9.65
CA THR A 107 3.38 5.68 -8.32
C THR A 107 2.11 5.75 -7.49
N HIS A 108 1.36 6.85 -7.58
CA HIS A 108 0.10 7.00 -6.86
C HIS A 108 -0.92 5.95 -7.29
N HIS A 109 -1.07 5.70 -8.60
CA HIS A 109 -1.92 4.61 -9.11
C HIS A 109 -1.44 3.23 -8.68
N CYS A 110 -0.12 2.98 -8.72
CA CYS A 110 0.44 1.72 -8.25
C CYS A 110 0.23 1.49 -6.75
N MET A 111 0.30 2.56 -5.93
CA MET A 111 0.00 2.47 -4.51
C MET A 111 -1.49 2.17 -4.29
N TYR A 112 -2.39 2.80 -5.06
CA TYR A 112 -3.82 2.47 -5.04
C TYR A 112 -4.05 1.00 -5.36
N LEU A 113 -3.44 0.48 -6.44
CA LEU A 113 -3.53 -0.94 -6.80
C LEU A 113 -3.05 -1.84 -5.66
N LEU A 114 -1.91 -1.51 -5.02
CA LEU A 114 -1.39 -2.27 -3.88
C LEU A 114 -2.39 -2.26 -2.72
N ILE A 115 -2.91 -1.09 -2.35
CA ILE A 115 -3.87 -0.95 -1.24
C ILE A 115 -5.15 -1.73 -1.55
N MET A 116 -5.70 -1.62 -2.77
CA MET A 116 -6.89 -2.40 -3.17
C MET A 116 -6.61 -3.90 -3.11
N SER A 117 -5.48 -4.34 -3.68
CA SER A 117 -5.09 -5.75 -3.66
C SER A 117 -5.01 -6.27 -2.23
N LEU A 118 -4.41 -5.51 -1.32
CA LEU A 118 -4.35 -5.84 0.10
C LEU A 118 -5.74 -5.88 0.75
N LEU A 119 -6.64 -4.93 0.46
CA LEU A 119 -7.99 -4.92 1.01
C LEU A 119 -8.82 -6.12 0.55
N ASP A 120 -8.70 -6.50 -0.72
CA ASP A 120 -9.47 -7.58 -1.32
C ASP A 120 -8.96 -8.96 -0.87
N THR A 121 -7.66 -9.08 -0.60
CA THR A 121 -7.03 -10.37 -0.29
C THR A 121 -6.78 -10.58 1.20
N LEU A 122 -6.61 -9.53 2.01
CA LEU A 122 -6.33 -9.69 3.44
C LEU A 122 -7.58 -10.25 4.13
N VAL A 123 -7.42 -11.42 4.75
CA VAL A 123 -8.43 -12.00 5.65
C VAL A 123 -7.99 -11.70 7.07
N GLY A 124 -8.87 -11.07 7.86
CA GLY A 124 -8.58 -10.77 9.26
C GLY A 124 -8.27 -12.05 10.08
N PRO A 125 -7.52 -11.93 11.19
CA PRO A 125 -7.09 -13.06 12.02
C PRO A 125 -8.23 -13.96 12.55
N ARG A 126 -9.49 -13.50 12.50
CA ARG A 126 -10.68 -14.21 13.02
C ARG A 126 -11.60 -14.80 11.94
N GLY A 127 -11.18 -14.82 10.68
CA GLY A 127 -11.86 -15.52 9.59
C GLY A 127 -12.53 -14.62 8.55
N HIS A 128 -13.16 -15.24 7.56
CA HIS A 128 -13.57 -14.68 6.25
C HIS A 128 -14.75 -13.68 6.31
N SER A 129 -15.10 -13.15 7.49
CA SER A 129 -16.30 -12.32 7.70
C SER A 129 -16.02 -10.97 8.36
N GLU A 130 -14.86 -10.78 9.00
CA GLU A 130 -14.48 -9.49 9.57
C GLU A 130 -13.66 -8.69 8.54
N ARG A 131 -14.16 -7.51 8.15
CA ARG A 131 -13.37 -6.53 7.39
C ARG A 131 -12.05 -6.29 8.11
N VAL A 132 -10.96 -6.35 7.36
CA VAL A 132 -9.62 -6.03 7.87
C VAL A 132 -9.66 -4.63 8.45
N ASP A 133 -9.20 -4.48 9.69
CA ASP A 133 -9.02 -3.16 10.28
C ASP A 133 -8.08 -2.35 9.36
N PRO A 134 -8.48 -1.20 8.81
CA PRO A 134 -7.62 -0.39 7.93
C PRO A 134 -6.26 -0.03 8.54
N ARG A 135 -6.14 -0.11 9.87
CA ARG A 135 -4.88 0.04 10.61
C ARG A 135 -3.87 -1.08 10.35
N TRP A 136 -4.33 -2.28 9.98
CA TRP A 136 -3.44 -3.38 9.57
C TRP A 136 -2.68 -3.02 8.30
N ILE A 137 -3.36 -2.45 7.32
CA ILE A 137 -2.73 -2.07 6.06
C ILE A 137 -1.76 -0.91 6.29
N GLY A 138 -2.15 0.12 7.05
CA GLY A 138 -1.22 1.20 7.35
C GLY A 138 -0.02 0.74 8.20
N GLY A 139 -0.21 -0.21 9.11
CA GLY A 139 0.88 -0.89 9.82
C GLY A 139 1.79 -1.67 8.87
N LEU A 140 1.23 -2.46 7.97
CA LEU A 140 1.99 -3.20 6.95
C LEU A 140 2.83 -2.27 6.07
N LEU A 141 2.25 -1.14 5.64
CA LEU A 141 2.91 -0.14 4.79
C LEU A 141 3.98 0.68 5.53
N THR A 142 3.96 0.77 6.87
CA THR A 142 4.85 1.69 7.60
C THR A 142 5.77 1.06 8.63
N VAL A 143 5.38 -0.07 9.21
CA VAL A 143 6.07 -0.71 10.33
C VAL A 143 6.87 -1.92 9.85
N SER A 144 6.22 -2.80 9.08
CA SER A 144 6.84 -4.06 8.67
C SER A 144 7.65 -3.96 7.37
N GLY A 145 7.49 -2.86 6.62
CA GLY A 145 8.23 -2.58 5.40
C GLY A 145 7.84 -3.47 4.21
N PHE A 146 8.55 -3.30 3.09
CA PHE A 146 8.20 -3.95 1.83
C PHE A 146 8.38 -5.48 1.89
N GLY A 147 9.34 -5.97 2.68
CA GLY A 147 9.58 -7.41 2.86
C GLY A 147 8.36 -8.17 3.38
N ARG A 148 7.60 -7.58 4.32
CA ARG A 148 6.38 -8.18 4.85
C ARG A 148 5.23 -8.20 3.84
N ILE A 149 5.16 -7.19 2.97
CA ILE A 149 4.19 -7.16 1.85
C ILE A 149 4.50 -8.29 0.86
N VAL A 150 5.78 -8.52 0.55
CA VAL A 150 6.20 -9.63 -0.31
C VAL A 150 5.89 -10.99 0.33
N GLU A 151 6.16 -11.13 1.64
CA GLU A 151 5.83 -12.35 2.39
C GLU A 151 4.32 -12.62 2.38
N TYR A 152 3.50 -11.58 2.54
CA TYR A 152 2.05 -11.67 2.44
C TYR A 152 1.61 -12.23 1.08
N PHE A 153 2.01 -11.59 -0.02
CA PHE A 153 1.60 -12.06 -1.35
C PHE A 153 2.18 -13.43 -1.68
N SER A 154 3.37 -13.77 -1.17
CA SER A 154 3.92 -15.13 -1.32
C SER A 154 3.05 -16.16 -0.60
N ALA A 155 2.56 -15.84 0.60
CA ALA A 155 1.66 -16.69 1.37
C ALA A 155 0.27 -16.81 0.73
N GLU A 156 -0.22 -15.76 0.05
CA GLU A 156 -1.50 -15.78 -0.66
C GLU A 156 -1.45 -16.54 -1.99
N ILE A 157 -0.37 -16.37 -2.77
CA ILE A 157 -0.22 -17.02 -4.08
C ILE A 157 0.05 -18.52 -3.93
N GLY A 158 0.83 -18.94 -2.93
CA GLY A 158 1.19 -20.29 -2.45
C GLY A 158 0.98 -21.54 -3.33
N ASP A 159 1.88 -22.53 -3.22
CA ASP A 159 1.83 -23.81 -3.96
C ASP A 159 0.74 -24.81 -3.47
N GLY A 160 -0.36 -24.33 -2.90
CA GLY A 160 -1.52 -25.10 -2.42
C GLY A 160 -1.31 -25.91 -1.12
N ALA A 161 -0.17 -26.58 -0.95
CA ALA A 161 0.08 -27.43 0.21
C ALA A 161 0.62 -26.67 1.44
N GLN A 162 1.33 -25.54 1.24
CA GLN A 162 2.00 -24.79 2.30
C GLN A 162 1.33 -23.44 2.64
N THR A 163 0.32 -23.02 1.88
CA THR A 163 -0.38 -21.73 2.02
C THR A 163 -0.85 -21.47 3.46
N ARG A 164 -1.39 -22.49 4.15
CA ARG A 164 -1.84 -22.34 5.55
C ARG A 164 -0.68 -22.08 6.53
N ILE A 165 0.47 -22.71 6.31
CA ILE A 165 1.65 -22.54 7.15
C ILE A 165 2.25 -21.17 6.90
N GLN A 166 2.42 -20.79 5.63
CA GLN A 166 2.95 -19.49 5.22
C GLN A 166 2.08 -18.33 5.73
N ARG A 167 0.74 -18.45 5.62
CA ARG A 167 -0.19 -17.47 6.22
C ARG A 167 0.00 -17.36 7.73
N LYS A 168 0.14 -18.49 8.43
CA LYS A 168 0.36 -18.48 9.89
C LYS A 168 1.71 -17.82 10.26
N GLU A 169 2.77 -18.11 9.50
CA GLU A 169 4.09 -17.49 9.70
C GLU A 169 4.03 -16.00 9.45
N PHE A 170 3.43 -15.58 8.33
CA PHE A 170 3.16 -14.18 8.02
C PHE A 170 2.45 -13.47 9.18
N MET A 171 1.33 -14.03 9.67
CA MET A 171 0.57 -13.44 10.77
C MET A 171 1.41 -13.31 12.04
N THR A 172 2.14 -14.37 12.41
CA THR A 172 3.00 -14.38 13.60
C THR A 172 4.10 -13.32 13.51
N ASN A 173 4.70 -13.18 12.33
CA ASN A 173 5.78 -12.24 12.12
C ASN A 173 5.26 -10.80 12.04
N PHE A 174 4.11 -10.58 11.41
CA PHE A 174 3.46 -9.27 11.34
C PHE A 174 3.03 -8.77 12.73
N GLU A 175 2.40 -9.64 13.53
CA GLU A 175 2.06 -9.33 14.93
C GLU A 175 3.30 -8.96 15.74
N ARG A 176 4.42 -9.66 15.54
CA ARG A 176 5.70 -9.33 16.18
C ARG A 176 6.21 -7.95 15.78
N ASP A 177 6.15 -7.60 14.50
CA ASP A 177 6.58 -6.28 14.01
C ASP A 177 5.72 -5.17 14.65
N MET A 178 4.40 -5.38 14.71
CA MET A 178 3.45 -4.46 15.32
C MET A 178 3.69 -4.28 16.83
N ASP A 179 3.96 -5.37 17.55
CA ASP A 179 4.29 -5.35 18.97
C ASP A 179 5.62 -4.63 19.25
N LEU A 180 6.64 -4.85 18.41
CA LEU A 180 7.93 -4.16 18.52
C LEU A 180 7.76 -2.66 18.30
N ASN A 181 7.07 -2.27 17.23
CA ASN A 181 6.79 -0.86 16.95
C ASN A 181 5.92 -0.23 18.03
N ALA A 182 4.92 -0.94 18.54
CA ALA A 182 4.11 -0.47 19.66
C ALA A 182 4.98 -0.15 20.88
N ARG A 183 5.97 -0.99 21.22
CA ARG A 183 6.89 -0.74 22.33
C ARG A 183 7.84 0.44 22.07
N GLU A 184 8.32 0.59 20.86
CA GLU A 184 9.20 1.71 20.47
C GLU A 184 8.43 3.04 20.39
N GLU A 185 7.24 3.06 19.79
CA GLU A 185 6.36 4.24 19.72
C GLU A 185 5.78 4.62 21.09
N MET A 186 5.44 3.63 21.91
CA MET A 186 4.98 3.82 23.29
C MET A 186 6.12 4.05 24.28
N HIS A 187 7.36 4.30 23.84
CA HIS A 187 8.39 4.77 24.76
C HIS A 187 7.92 6.12 25.34
N PRO A 188 7.43 6.16 26.59
CA PRO A 188 6.44 7.13 27.07
C PRO A 188 7.04 8.53 27.31
N CYS A 189 8.30 8.72 26.93
CA CYS A 189 9.05 9.93 27.16
C CYS A 189 8.89 10.96 26.06
N VAL A 190 8.57 10.56 24.82
CA VAL A 190 8.64 11.47 23.66
C VAL A 190 7.26 11.94 23.21
N TYR A 191 6.29 11.05 23.07
CA TYR A 191 4.94 11.37 22.60
C TYR A 191 3.89 11.22 23.70
N GLU A 192 2.81 12.00 23.61
CA GLU A 192 1.64 11.81 24.45
C GLU A 192 1.01 10.43 24.21
N SER A 193 0.65 9.74 25.28
CA SER A 193 -0.12 8.50 25.16
C SER A 193 -1.48 8.78 24.51
N PRO A 194 -1.92 7.95 23.56
CA PRO A 194 -3.26 8.07 22.99
C PRO A 194 -4.34 7.97 24.08
N PRO A 195 -5.46 8.71 23.95
CA PRO A 195 -6.55 8.65 24.93
C PRO A 195 -7.13 7.23 25.11
N SER A 196 -7.00 6.39 24.07
CA SER A 196 -7.43 4.99 24.07
C SER A 196 -6.52 4.07 24.88
N GLY A 197 -5.31 4.52 25.26
CA GLY A 197 -4.27 3.68 25.86
C GLY A 197 -3.67 2.63 24.91
N GLN A 198 -4.04 2.66 23.61
CA GLN A 198 -3.56 1.73 22.58
C GLN A 198 -2.61 2.44 21.61
N PRO A 199 -1.61 1.75 21.02
CA PRO A 199 -0.72 2.31 20.00
C PRO A 199 -1.50 2.93 18.84
N HIS A 200 -1.04 4.10 18.37
CA HIS A 200 -1.62 4.70 17.18
C HIS A 200 -1.00 4.05 15.95
N HIS A 201 -1.72 3.11 15.36
CA HIS A 201 -1.35 2.58 14.05
C HIS A 201 -1.83 3.55 12.97
N SER A 202 -0.91 3.96 12.09
CA SER A 202 -1.26 4.79 10.94
C SER A 202 -2.32 4.07 10.09
N ILE A 203 -3.33 4.79 9.64
CA ILE A 203 -4.25 4.30 8.60
C ILE A 203 -3.68 4.62 7.23
N VAL A 204 -4.12 3.91 6.19
CA VAL A 204 -3.63 4.07 4.81
C VAL A 204 -3.62 5.54 4.34
N GLN A 205 -4.65 6.31 4.73
CA GLN A 205 -4.75 7.74 4.44
C GLN A 205 -3.55 8.52 4.98
N GLU A 206 -3.13 8.23 6.21
CA GLU A 206 -2.01 8.89 6.89
C GLU A 206 -0.64 8.45 6.34
N VAL A 207 -0.56 7.34 5.58
CA VAL A 207 0.71 6.80 5.06
C VAL A 207 1.08 7.39 3.71
N TRP A 208 0.13 7.44 2.77
CA TRP A 208 0.39 7.87 1.40
C TRP A 208 -0.69 8.79 0.87
N LEU A 209 -1.98 8.43 1.00
CA LEU A 209 -3.06 9.08 0.26
C LEU A 209 -3.19 10.58 0.60
N ASP A 210 -3.12 10.96 1.88
CA ASP A 210 -3.21 12.37 2.28
C ASP A 210 -2.03 13.19 1.73
N ALA A 211 -0.80 12.67 1.87
CA ALA A 211 0.41 13.39 1.46
C ALA A 211 0.51 13.48 -0.07
N ALA A 212 0.29 12.38 -0.78
CA ALA A 212 0.28 12.34 -2.24
C ALA A 212 -0.86 13.19 -2.82
N GLY A 213 -2.06 13.11 -2.25
CA GLY A 213 -3.20 13.92 -2.69
C GLY A 213 -2.95 15.43 -2.54
N ARG A 214 -2.32 15.85 -1.43
CA ARG A 214 -1.90 17.25 -1.23
C ARG A 214 -0.85 17.68 -2.24
N GLU A 215 0.15 16.85 -2.48
CA GLU A 215 1.23 17.16 -3.43
C GLU A 215 0.69 17.24 -4.87
N LEU A 216 -0.14 16.28 -5.31
CA LEU A 216 -0.82 16.30 -6.61
C LEU A 216 -1.69 17.56 -6.76
N SER A 217 -2.46 17.91 -5.73
CA SER A 217 -3.28 19.13 -5.75
C SER A 217 -2.40 20.40 -5.81
N SER A 218 -1.26 20.41 -5.13
CA SER A 218 -0.32 21.54 -5.17
C SER A 218 0.36 21.73 -6.52
N ARG A 219 0.43 20.66 -7.34
CA ARG A 219 0.95 20.68 -8.71
C ARG A 219 -0.11 20.97 -9.77
N ASP A 220 -1.36 21.19 -9.36
CA ASP A 220 -2.50 21.47 -10.25
C ASP A 220 -2.71 20.39 -11.33
N VAL A 221 -2.51 19.12 -10.95
CA VAL A 221 -2.68 17.97 -11.86
C VAL A 221 -3.95 17.17 -11.60
N ASN A 222 -4.90 17.70 -10.83
CA ASN A 222 -6.18 17.06 -10.59
C ASN A 222 -7.26 17.73 -11.46
N PRO A 223 -7.96 16.99 -12.35
CA PRO A 223 -7.83 15.55 -12.62
C PRO A 223 -6.67 15.21 -13.59
N HIS A 224 -6.12 14.00 -13.44
CA HIS A 224 -5.05 13.44 -14.28
C HIS A 224 -5.51 12.18 -15.05
N ASP A 225 -4.69 11.68 -15.97
CA ASP A 225 -5.00 10.49 -16.77
C ASP A 225 -4.66 9.21 -16.00
N SER A 226 -5.44 8.14 -16.18
CA SER A 226 -5.14 6.80 -15.64
C SER A 226 -4.01 6.12 -16.42
N GLU A 227 -3.24 5.26 -15.77
CA GLU A 227 -2.29 4.37 -16.45
C GLU A 227 -3.05 3.36 -17.32
N ARG A 228 -2.76 3.37 -18.63
CA ARG A 228 -3.36 2.45 -19.60
C ARG A 228 -2.26 1.61 -20.26
N PHE A 229 -2.36 0.30 -20.10
CA PHE A 229 -1.47 -0.66 -20.74
C PHE A 229 -2.27 -1.57 -21.67
N ALA A 230 -1.78 -1.81 -22.88
CA ALA A 230 -2.25 -2.91 -23.69
C ALA A 230 -1.48 -4.18 -23.30
N ILE A 231 -2.20 -5.24 -22.97
CA ILE A 231 -1.67 -6.60 -22.91
C ILE A 231 -2.23 -7.40 -24.07
N TRP A 232 -1.51 -8.43 -24.52
CA TRP A 232 -1.94 -9.45 -25.50
C TRP A 232 -3.15 -9.08 -26.42
N ASP A 233 -2.90 -8.87 -27.71
CA ASP A 233 -3.93 -8.50 -28.69
C ASP A 233 -4.73 -7.23 -28.32
N GLU A 234 -4.03 -6.22 -27.79
CA GLU A 234 -4.59 -4.88 -27.46
C GLU A 234 -5.67 -4.86 -26.36
N ILE A 235 -5.73 -5.91 -25.51
CA ILE A 235 -6.61 -5.93 -24.34
C ILE A 235 -6.14 -4.83 -23.36
N PRO A 236 -6.96 -3.81 -23.09
CA PRO A 236 -6.54 -2.70 -22.24
C PRO A 236 -6.67 -3.07 -20.76
N ILE A 237 -5.64 -2.72 -19.98
CA ILE A 237 -5.63 -2.74 -18.53
C ILE A 237 -5.47 -1.31 -18.04
N PHE A 238 -6.29 -0.95 -17.06
CA PHE A 238 -6.35 0.37 -16.48
C PHE A 238 -5.97 0.32 -15.00
N ILE A 239 -5.10 1.23 -14.58
CA ILE A 239 -4.77 1.48 -13.18
C ILE A 239 -5.00 2.96 -12.92
N GLY A 240 -5.77 3.29 -11.89
CA GLY A 240 -6.13 4.67 -11.60
C GLY A 240 -6.46 4.89 -10.14
N CYS A 241 -6.88 6.11 -9.83
CA CYS A 241 -7.45 6.50 -8.55
C CYS A 241 -8.74 7.30 -8.75
N ASN A 242 -9.39 7.69 -7.66
CA ASN A 242 -10.62 8.48 -7.69
C ASN A 242 -10.44 9.94 -8.19
N GLN A 243 -9.22 10.34 -8.55
CA GLN A 243 -8.89 11.65 -9.12
C GLN A 243 -8.60 11.60 -10.63
N CYS A 244 -8.72 10.41 -11.26
CA CYS A 244 -8.55 10.26 -12.70
C CYS A 244 -9.71 10.89 -13.49
N ARG A 245 -9.44 11.37 -14.71
CA ARG A 245 -10.44 11.93 -15.65
C ARG A 245 -11.45 10.89 -16.09
N ASP A 246 -10.96 9.72 -16.46
CA ASP A 246 -11.78 8.60 -16.90
C ASP A 246 -11.92 7.63 -15.72
N ALA A 247 -13.18 7.32 -15.40
CA ALA A 247 -13.58 6.35 -14.37
C ALA A 247 -13.35 4.89 -14.80
N ASP A 248 -12.55 4.66 -15.83
CA ASP A 248 -12.36 3.35 -16.43
C ASP A 248 -11.20 2.63 -15.72
N GLY A 249 -11.52 1.72 -14.80
CA GLY A 249 -10.53 0.92 -14.06
C GLY A 249 -11.04 0.38 -12.73
N TRP A 250 -10.17 -0.34 -12.00
CA TRP A 250 -10.45 -0.82 -10.64
C TRP A 250 -10.57 0.38 -9.68
N MET A 251 -11.79 0.92 -9.55
CA MET A 251 -12.09 2.02 -8.64
C MET A 251 -12.96 1.53 -7.47
N SER A 252 -12.44 1.62 -6.24
CA SER A 252 -13.32 1.88 -5.10
C SER A 252 -12.58 2.58 -3.95
N PHE A 253 -13.03 3.79 -3.64
CA PHE A 253 -13.25 4.33 -2.29
C PHE A 253 -14.11 5.58 -2.38
#